data_AF-A0A1M6PC50-F1
#
_entry.id   AF-A0A1M6PC50-F1
#
_cell.length_a   1.000
_cell.length_b   1.000
_cell.length_c   1.000
_cell.angle_alpha   90.00
_cell.angle_beta   90.00
_cell.angle_gamma   90.00
#
_symmetry.space_group_name_H-M   'P 1'
#
loop_
_entity.id
_entity.type
_entity.pdbx_description
1 polymer ?
#
loop_
_entity_poly.entity_id
_entity_poly.type
_entity_poly.pdbx_seq_one_letter_code
_entity_poly.pdbx_strand_id
1 'polypeptide(L)'
;MKKPTVLMILDGFGLNEKSYGNAIKQANTPNLDRYFEKYPNNIIHASGMNVGLPEGQMGNSEVGHLNIGAGRIVYQDFTRISKSIKDGDFFKNEVLLEALENVKKHDSTLHLWGLLSDGGVHSHNTHLYALLQLAKDNGIEKVYVHGFLDGRDVPPSSAVKYIEELEAKMKEIGIGKIATVSGRYYAMDRDKRWERTKLAYDALVLGQGEKANSAIEAVKNSYAQNVVDEFVKPTVIMENNCPIATVLPNDSVIMFNFRPDRARQITRAFVDPEFDGFDRSKGFFPIHYVCMTQYDASMPNVFIAYPPQKLKNTFGEYIANKGLKQLRIAETEKYAHVTFFFNGGVEEPNKNETRILIPSPKVATYDMKPEMSAYEVTERLIEEINKDIYDVIIVNYANPDMVGHTGNLEAAIKAIEVVDECVGKVVDTVLEKDGQILITADHGNSDEMLDEEGNVITAHSTNPVPIILINAAENFSLAEGKLCDIAPTLLHLMGIPKPEEMTGKSLLLEPAYATEEVTA
;
A
#
# COMPACT_ATOMS: atom_id res chain seq x y z
N MET A 1 15.68 -1.32 -38.14
CA MET A 1 16.14 -1.63 -36.78
C MET A 1 15.20 -0.90 -35.83
N LYS A 2 14.65 -1.57 -34.80
CA LYS A 2 13.85 -0.89 -33.79
C LYS A 2 14.79 -0.21 -32.78
N LYS A 3 14.42 0.99 -32.33
CA LYS A 3 15.10 1.75 -31.29
C LYS A 3 14.35 1.53 -29.97
N PRO A 4 14.77 0.60 -29.10
CA PRO A 4 13.99 0.28 -27.91
C PRO A 4 14.08 1.42 -26.89
N THR A 5 12.99 1.65 -26.17
CA THR A 5 13.00 2.42 -24.90
C THR A 5 13.11 1.43 -23.75
N VAL A 6 14.14 1.54 -22.91
CA VAL A 6 14.39 0.61 -21.80
C VAL A 6 14.17 1.32 -20.47
N LEU A 7 13.26 0.80 -19.65
CA LEU A 7 13.21 1.12 -18.22
C LEU A 7 14.02 0.06 -17.47
N MET A 8 15.03 0.51 -16.75
CA MET A 8 15.89 -0.34 -15.93
C MET A 8 15.72 0.02 -14.46
N ILE A 9 15.21 -0.93 -13.68
CA ILE A 9 14.93 -0.77 -12.26
C ILE A 9 16.02 -1.49 -11.47
N LEU A 10 16.80 -0.76 -10.69
CA LEU A 10 17.79 -1.26 -9.75
C LEU A 10 17.10 -1.40 -8.38
N ASP A 11 16.49 -2.56 -8.11
CA ASP A 11 15.60 -2.74 -6.97
C ASP A 11 16.32 -2.51 -5.64
N GLY A 12 15.79 -1.67 -4.74
CA GLY A 12 16.44 -1.34 -3.47
C GLY A 12 17.69 -0.45 -3.58
N PHE A 13 17.85 0.30 -4.67
CA PHE A 13 18.95 1.26 -4.88
C PHE A 13 18.53 2.69 -4.52
N GLY A 14 18.74 3.11 -3.27
CA GLY A 14 18.48 4.48 -2.81
C GLY A 14 19.69 5.40 -2.89
N LEU A 15 19.44 6.70 -2.76
CA LEU A 15 20.47 7.75 -2.69
C LEU A 15 20.57 8.30 -1.27
N ASN A 16 21.68 7.98 -0.62
CA ASN A 16 22.01 8.45 0.73
C ASN A 16 23.36 9.16 0.73
N GLU A 17 23.43 10.36 1.31
CA GLU A 17 24.69 11.12 1.40
C GLU A 17 25.70 10.49 2.36
N LYS A 18 25.25 9.74 3.36
CA LYS A 18 26.13 9.05 4.31
C LYS A 18 26.82 7.85 3.64
N SER A 19 28.13 7.71 3.85
CA SER A 19 28.90 6.54 3.36
C SER A 19 28.95 5.37 4.35
N TYR A 20 28.83 5.66 5.66
CA TYR A 20 28.82 4.61 6.68
C TYR A 20 27.57 3.74 6.54
N GLY A 21 27.74 2.41 6.55
CA GLY A 21 26.64 1.46 6.37
C GLY A 21 25.99 1.48 4.98
N ASN A 22 26.52 2.22 4.02
CA ASN A 22 25.95 2.37 2.68
C ASN A 22 26.72 1.51 1.67
N ALA A 23 26.14 0.38 1.25
CA ALA A 23 26.76 -0.52 0.28
C ALA A 23 26.93 0.13 -1.09
N ILE A 24 25.98 0.97 -1.50
CA ILE A 24 25.99 1.64 -2.80
C ILE A 24 27.18 2.60 -2.92
N LYS A 25 27.42 3.43 -1.90
CA LYS A 25 28.57 4.36 -1.90
C LYS A 25 29.92 3.69 -1.67
N GLN A 26 29.93 2.48 -1.10
CA GLN A 26 31.16 1.74 -0.82
C GLN A 26 31.55 0.80 -1.97
N ALA A 27 30.61 0.44 -2.84
CA ALA A 27 30.84 -0.38 -4.02
C ALA A 27 31.62 0.38 -5.10
N ASN A 28 32.42 -0.35 -5.87
CA ASN A 28 33.09 0.17 -7.05
C ASN A 28 32.16 0.10 -8.27
N THR A 29 31.55 1.23 -8.64
CA THR A 29 30.50 1.31 -9.68
C THR A 29 30.90 2.16 -10.90
N PRO A 30 31.97 1.81 -11.64
CA PRO A 30 32.50 2.66 -12.70
C PRO A 30 31.52 2.94 -13.85
N ASN A 31 30.55 2.05 -14.11
CA ASN A 31 29.56 2.30 -15.15
C ASN A 31 28.52 3.31 -14.69
N LEU A 32 27.90 3.09 -13.52
CA LEU A 32 26.92 3.99 -12.94
C LEU A 32 27.54 5.36 -12.66
N ASP A 33 28.75 5.43 -12.10
CA ASP A 33 29.48 6.69 -11.85
C ASP A 33 29.62 7.51 -13.13
N ARG A 34 30.07 6.84 -14.21
CA ARG A 34 30.17 7.46 -15.54
C ARG A 34 28.82 7.93 -16.06
N TYR A 35 27.73 7.22 -15.78
CA TYR A 35 26.40 7.62 -16.23
C TYR A 35 25.85 8.80 -15.44
N PHE A 36 26.05 8.84 -14.12
CA PHE A 36 25.73 10.00 -13.27
C PHE A 36 26.53 11.24 -13.67
N GLU A 37 27.78 11.10 -14.08
CA GLU A 37 28.59 12.23 -14.53
C GLU A 37 28.18 12.74 -15.92
N LYS A 38 27.92 11.81 -16.86
CA LYS A 38 27.75 12.15 -18.28
C LYS A 38 26.32 12.52 -18.66
N TYR A 39 25.32 11.89 -18.07
CA TYR A 39 23.94 11.96 -18.55
C TYR A 39 23.03 12.75 -17.59
N PRO A 40 21.95 13.38 -18.11
CA PRO A 40 20.95 14.03 -17.26
C PRO A 40 20.43 13.08 -16.19
N ASN A 41 20.51 13.52 -14.94
CA ASN A 41 20.03 12.76 -13.79
C ASN A 41 19.39 13.67 -12.73
N ASN A 42 18.51 13.09 -11.92
CA ASN A 42 17.88 13.74 -10.78
C ASN A 42 17.45 12.68 -9.75
N ILE A 43 16.66 13.07 -8.76
CA ILE A 43 16.10 12.17 -7.74
C ILE A 43 14.59 11.99 -7.89
N ILE A 44 14.10 10.86 -7.41
CA ILE A 44 12.69 10.50 -7.38
C ILE A 44 12.30 10.07 -5.97
N HIS A 45 11.18 10.59 -5.48
CA HIS A 45 10.64 10.19 -4.19
C HIS A 45 9.88 8.86 -4.30
N ALA A 46 10.30 7.88 -3.50
CA ALA A 46 9.81 6.50 -3.53
C ALA A 46 9.16 6.04 -2.21
N SER A 47 8.89 6.95 -1.28
CA SER A 47 8.38 6.65 0.05
C SER A 47 7.18 7.54 0.44
N GLY A 48 6.44 7.09 1.46
CA GLY A 48 5.30 7.77 2.05
C GLY A 48 4.24 8.26 1.06
N MET A 49 3.76 9.48 1.28
CA MET A 49 2.66 10.07 0.50
C MET A 49 2.98 10.22 -0.99
N ASN A 50 4.27 10.20 -1.37
CA ASN A 50 4.69 10.28 -2.76
C ASN A 50 4.35 9.03 -3.57
N VAL A 51 4.15 7.90 -2.89
CA VAL A 51 3.79 6.60 -3.49
C VAL A 51 2.48 6.03 -2.92
N GLY A 52 1.73 6.84 -2.20
CA GLY A 52 0.42 6.46 -1.66
C GLY A 52 0.46 5.73 -0.32
N LEU A 53 1.59 5.76 0.37
CA LEU A 53 1.78 5.26 1.74
C LEU A 53 1.60 6.38 2.78
N PRO A 54 1.39 6.03 4.07
CA PRO A 54 1.49 6.95 5.19
C PRO A 54 2.77 7.80 5.16
N GLU A 55 2.69 9.03 5.64
CA GLU A 55 3.86 9.89 5.80
C GLU A 55 4.96 9.20 6.64
N GLY A 56 6.21 9.28 6.19
CA GLY A 56 7.36 8.63 6.84
C GLY A 56 7.48 7.13 6.62
N GLN A 57 6.51 6.45 5.99
CA GLN A 57 6.63 5.02 5.71
C GLN A 57 7.55 4.75 4.52
N MET A 58 8.53 3.86 4.69
CA MET A 58 9.41 3.38 3.63
C MET A 58 8.63 2.76 2.46
N GLY A 59 9.18 2.89 1.25
CA GLY A 59 8.66 2.21 0.06
C GLY A 59 8.85 0.69 0.14
N ASN A 60 8.34 -0.02 -0.86
CA ASN A 60 8.59 -1.44 -1.09
C ASN A 60 8.32 -1.78 -2.55
N SER A 61 8.75 -2.95 -3.00
CA SER A 61 8.71 -3.28 -4.42
C SER A 61 7.31 -3.38 -4.99
N GLU A 62 6.34 -3.86 -4.21
CA GLU A 62 4.93 -3.94 -4.65
C GLU A 62 4.38 -2.54 -4.95
N VAL A 63 4.51 -1.63 -3.98
CA VAL A 63 4.05 -0.23 -4.10
C VAL A 63 4.84 0.51 -5.17
N GLY A 64 6.16 0.29 -5.22
CA GLY A 64 7.05 0.95 -6.16
C GLY A 64 6.67 0.62 -7.60
N HIS A 65 6.70 -0.66 -7.97
CA HIS A 65 6.35 -1.11 -9.33
C HIS A 65 4.92 -0.77 -9.72
N LEU A 66 3.98 -0.81 -8.78
CA LEU A 66 2.60 -0.39 -9.00
C LEU A 66 2.49 1.09 -9.38
N ASN A 67 3.17 1.99 -8.65
CA ASN A 67 3.17 3.42 -8.95
C ASN A 67 3.87 3.73 -10.29
N ILE A 68 5.02 3.09 -10.54
CA ILE A 68 5.76 3.22 -11.80
C ILE A 68 4.86 2.85 -12.99
N GLY A 69 4.27 1.65 -12.94
CA GLY A 69 3.42 1.15 -14.02
C GLY A 69 2.10 1.90 -14.18
N ALA A 70 1.51 2.42 -13.10
CA ALA A 70 0.23 3.10 -13.14
C ALA A 70 0.29 4.56 -13.65
N GLY A 71 1.48 5.18 -13.62
CA GLY A 71 1.66 6.58 -14.01
C GLY A 71 0.86 7.57 -13.17
N ARG A 72 0.55 7.19 -11.93
CA ARG A 72 -0.21 7.97 -10.93
C ARG A 72 0.09 7.45 -9.53
N ILE A 73 -0.20 8.25 -8.50
CA ILE A 73 -0.10 7.80 -7.12
C ILE A 73 -1.19 6.76 -6.85
N VAL A 74 -0.80 5.56 -6.43
CA VAL A 74 -1.74 4.49 -6.03
C VAL A 74 -1.82 4.43 -4.51
N TYR A 75 -2.86 5.08 -3.97
CA TYR A 75 -3.08 5.17 -2.53
C TYR A 75 -3.51 3.83 -1.93
N GLN A 76 -2.75 3.35 -0.93
CA GLN A 76 -3.16 2.24 -0.09
C GLN A 76 -4.39 2.62 0.73
N ASP A 77 -5.22 1.65 1.13
CA ASP A 77 -6.53 1.93 1.73
C ASP A 77 -6.47 2.88 2.94
N PHE A 78 -5.51 2.68 3.85
CA PHE A 78 -5.30 3.61 4.97
C PHE A 78 -5.09 5.05 4.48
N THR A 79 -4.15 5.25 3.56
CA THR A 79 -3.79 6.57 3.04
C THR A 79 -4.92 7.17 2.21
N ARG A 80 -5.61 6.35 1.42
CA ARG A 80 -6.75 6.72 0.60
C ARG A 80 -7.88 7.28 1.46
N ILE A 81 -8.23 6.58 2.53
CA ILE A 81 -9.27 7.00 3.46
C ILE A 81 -8.82 8.25 4.23
N SER A 82 -7.61 8.26 4.78
CA SER A 82 -7.05 9.41 5.51
C SER A 82 -7.00 10.68 4.65
N LYS A 83 -6.59 10.56 3.38
CA LYS A 83 -6.58 11.65 2.42
C LYS A 83 -8.00 12.11 2.09
N SER A 84 -8.93 11.17 1.86
CA SER A 84 -10.33 11.49 1.62
C SER A 84 -10.97 12.26 2.78
N ILE A 85 -10.60 11.95 4.03
CA ILE A 85 -11.01 12.72 5.22
C ILE A 85 -10.43 14.12 5.17
N LYS A 86 -9.11 14.24 4.93
CA LYS A 86 -8.41 15.54 4.88
C LYS A 86 -8.97 16.46 3.80
N ASP A 87 -9.30 15.92 2.63
CA ASP A 87 -9.78 16.69 1.49
C ASP A 87 -11.30 16.94 1.52
N GLY A 88 -12.01 16.33 2.47
CA GLY A 88 -13.44 16.47 2.65
C GLY A 88 -14.30 15.52 1.78
N ASP A 89 -13.69 14.74 0.89
CA ASP A 89 -14.39 13.76 0.03
C ASP A 89 -15.05 12.64 0.86
N PHE A 90 -14.48 12.30 2.02
CA PHE A 90 -15.03 11.30 2.93
C PHE A 90 -16.46 11.63 3.33
N PHE A 91 -16.73 12.92 3.56
CA PHE A 91 -18.05 13.41 3.98
C PHE A 91 -19.08 13.48 2.85
N LYS A 92 -18.66 13.20 1.62
CA LYS A 92 -19.50 13.11 0.42
C LYS A 92 -19.64 11.67 -0.09
N ASN A 93 -19.06 10.69 0.61
CA ASN A 93 -19.11 9.30 0.19
C ASN A 93 -20.55 8.78 0.20
N GLU A 94 -21.08 8.45 -0.98
CA GLU A 94 -22.49 8.09 -1.17
C GLU A 94 -22.90 6.90 -0.29
N VAL A 95 -22.05 5.87 -0.16
CA VAL A 95 -22.35 4.68 0.64
C VAL A 95 -22.41 5.00 2.13
N LEU A 96 -21.52 5.88 2.63
CA LEU A 96 -21.58 6.31 4.02
C LEU A 96 -22.84 7.15 4.28
N LEU A 97 -23.23 8.01 3.35
CA LEU A 97 -24.44 8.83 3.44
C LEU A 97 -25.71 7.98 3.35
N GLU A 98 -25.74 6.95 2.51
CA GLU A 98 -26.83 5.97 2.41
C GLU A 98 -27.09 5.25 3.74
N ALA A 99 -26.02 4.90 4.46
CA ALA A 99 -26.15 4.31 5.80
C ALA A 99 -26.83 5.26 6.78
N LEU A 100 -26.54 6.56 6.71
CA LEU A 100 -27.19 7.57 7.56
C LEU A 100 -28.65 7.80 7.15
N GLU A 101 -28.94 7.77 5.85
CA GLU A 101 -30.31 7.90 5.34
C GLU A 101 -31.17 6.71 5.76
N ASN A 102 -30.62 5.48 5.77
CA ASN A 102 -31.30 4.32 6.31
C ASN A 102 -31.70 4.53 7.79
N VAL A 103 -30.79 5.09 8.61
CA VAL A 103 -31.09 5.40 10.03
C VAL A 103 -32.27 6.36 10.15
N LYS A 104 -32.26 7.45 9.37
CA LYS A 104 -33.33 8.46 9.38
C LYS A 104 -34.66 7.88 8.94
N LYS A 105 -34.66 7.11 7.85
CA LYS A 105 -35.86 6.51 7.27
C LYS A 105 -36.57 5.56 8.24
N HIS A 106 -35.82 4.88 9.09
CA HIS A 106 -36.33 3.85 9.98
C HIS A 106 -36.40 4.28 11.47
N ASP A 107 -36.01 5.51 11.80
CA ASP A 107 -35.80 5.96 13.19
C ASP A 107 -34.98 4.95 14.01
N SER A 108 -33.98 4.37 13.36
CA SER A 108 -33.15 3.28 13.88
C SER A 108 -31.83 3.82 14.43
N THR A 109 -30.82 2.97 14.53
CA THR A 109 -29.55 3.28 15.18
C THR A 109 -28.36 3.18 14.22
N LEU A 110 -27.38 4.07 14.37
CA LEU A 110 -26.07 3.93 13.74
C LEU A 110 -25.10 3.24 14.71
N HIS A 111 -24.54 2.11 14.28
CA HIS A 111 -23.47 1.41 14.97
C HIS A 111 -22.15 1.57 14.22
N LEU A 112 -21.10 1.98 14.92
CA LEU A 112 -19.74 2.09 14.40
C LEU A 112 -18.86 1.08 15.12
N TRP A 113 -18.20 0.19 14.39
CA TRP A 113 -17.31 -0.78 15.03
C TRP A 113 -16.06 -1.09 14.23
N GLY A 114 -15.04 -1.49 14.96
CA GLY A 114 -13.71 -1.70 14.42
C GLY A 114 -12.64 -1.61 15.50
N LEU A 115 -11.40 -1.85 15.09
CA LEU A 115 -10.24 -1.84 15.97
C LEU A 115 -9.94 -0.41 16.45
N LEU A 116 -9.87 -0.21 17.77
CA LEU A 116 -9.72 1.09 18.42
C LEU A 116 -8.27 1.31 18.84
N SER A 117 -7.45 1.78 17.90
CA SER A 117 -6.06 2.18 18.12
C SER A 117 -5.58 3.12 17.00
N ASP A 118 -4.37 3.65 17.14
CA ASP A 118 -3.62 4.37 16.11
C ASP A 118 -2.65 3.46 15.34
N GLY A 119 -2.82 2.13 15.43
CA GLY A 119 -1.87 1.17 14.84
C GLY A 119 -1.79 1.20 13.31
N GLY A 120 -2.85 1.63 12.60
CA GLY A 120 -2.81 1.84 11.15
C GLY A 120 -2.75 0.56 10.30
N VAL A 121 -2.80 -0.63 10.91
CA VAL A 121 -2.73 -1.92 10.20
C VAL A 121 -4.10 -2.39 9.73
N HIS A 122 -5.12 -2.34 10.61
CA HIS A 122 -6.48 -2.78 10.29
C HIS A 122 -7.51 -1.65 10.25
N SER A 123 -7.27 -0.58 10.99
CA SER A 123 -8.13 0.59 11.15
C SER A 123 -7.27 1.76 11.64
N HIS A 124 -7.90 2.91 11.88
CA HIS A 124 -7.29 4.01 12.62
C HIS A 124 -8.36 4.81 13.37
N ASN A 125 -8.09 5.23 14.61
CA ASN A 125 -9.03 5.96 15.45
C ASN A 125 -9.54 7.27 14.80
N THR A 126 -8.72 7.97 14.02
CA THR A 126 -9.14 9.18 13.30
C THR A 126 -10.21 8.92 12.24
N HIS A 127 -10.29 7.71 11.67
CA HIS A 127 -11.37 7.34 10.74
C HIS A 127 -12.70 7.20 11.48
N LEU A 128 -12.68 6.64 12.69
CA LEU A 128 -13.84 6.60 13.58
C LEU A 128 -14.29 8.02 13.97
N TYR A 129 -13.34 8.92 14.27
CA TYR A 129 -13.67 10.31 14.61
C TYR A 129 -14.33 11.04 13.43
N ALA A 130 -13.87 10.79 12.19
CA ALA A 130 -14.51 11.32 10.99
C ALA A 130 -15.94 10.76 10.78
N LEU A 131 -16.19 9.48 11.10
CA LEU A 131 -17.54 8.90 11.07
C LEU A 131 -18.47 9.54 12.11
N LEU A 132 -17.97 9.80 13.32
CA LEU A 132 -18.73 10.53 14.36
C LEU A 132 -19.09 11.95 13.88
N GLN A 133 -18.13 12.65 13.29
CA GLN A 133 -18.37 13.98 12.72
C GLN A 133 -19.39 13.92 11.57
N LEU A 134 -19.25 12.96 10.65
CA LEU A 134 -20.20 12.74 9.55
C LEU A 134 -21.62 12.51 10.06
N ALA A 135 -21.78 11.69 11.11
CA ALA A 135 -23.07 11.44 11.74
C ALA A 135 -23.67 12.71 12.37
N LYS A 136 -22.84 13.51 13.06
CA LYS A 136 -23.25 14.78 13.66
C LYS A 136 -23.72 15.78 12.61
N ASP A 137 -22.94 15.96 11.55
CA ASP A 137 -23.23 16.92 10.48
C ASP A 137 -24.52 16.58 9.72
N ASN A 138 -24.89 15.30 9.72
CA ASN A 138 -26.12 14.80 9.12
C ASN A 138 -27.30 14.67 10.09
N GLY A 139 -27.15 15.12 11.35
CA GLY A 139 -28.25 15.15 12.32
C GLY A 139 -28.70 13.78 12.83
N ILE A 140 -27.79 12.79 12.87
CA ILE A 140 -28.07 11.50 13.52
C ILE A 140 -28.02 11.68 15.04
N GLU A 141 -28.97 11.09 15.76
CA GLU A 141 -29.03 11.20 17.23
C GLU A 141 -28.52 9.94 17.94
N LYS A 142 -28.89 8.76 17.44
CA LYS A 142 -28.56 7.45 18.03
C LYS A 142 -27.30 6.87 17.38
N VAL A 143 -26.14 7.16 17.96
CA VAL A 143 -24.83 6.64 17.51
C VAL A 143 -24.14 5.88 18.62
N TYR A 144 -23.78 4.61 18.37
CA TYR A 144 -23.08 3.78 19.33
C TYR A 144 -21.80 3.18 18.75
N VAL A 145 -20.74 3.21 19.54
CA VAL A 145 -19.44 2.65 19.18
C VAL A 145 -19.23 1.32 19.87
N HIS A 146 -18.76 0.33 19.11
CA HIS A 146 -18.30 -0.95 19.63
C HIS A 146 -16.79 -1.06 19.37
N GLY A 147 -16.01 -0.79 20.42
CA GLY A 147 -14.55 -0.74 20.33
C GLY A 147 -13.93 -2.12 20.37
N PHE A 148 -13.27 -2.54 19.29
CA PHE A 148 -12.43 -3.74 19.31
C PHE A 148 -11.03 -3.35 19.81
N LEU A 149 -10.56 -3.91 20.92
CA LEU A 149 -9.33 -3.51 21.58
C LEU A 149 -8.12 -4.21 20.94
N ASP A 150 -7.03 -3.45 20.79
CA ASP A 150 -5.89 -3.86 19.97
C ASP A 150 -4.84 -4.68 20.72
N GLY A 151 -3.89 -4.02 21.38
CA GLY A 151 -2.80 -4.66 22.12
C GLY A 151 -1.79 -5.46 21.29
N ARG A 152 -1.86 -5.40 19.95
CA ARG A 152 -1.01 -6.18 19.06
C ARG A 152 -0.31 -5.32 18.02
N ASP A 153 -1.03 -4.41 17.37
CA ASP A 153 -0.42 -3.43 16.45
C ASP A 153 0.09 -2.19 17.23
N VAL A 154 -0.21 -2.13 18.53
CA VAL A 154 0.19 -1.13 19.52
C VAL A 154 0.54 -1.85 20.85
N PRO A 155 1.14 -1.19 21.86
CA PRO A 155 1.52 -1.86 23.10
C PRO A 155 0.37 -2.64 23.78
N PRO A 156 0.64 -3.83 24.38
CA PRO A 156 -0.40 -4.74 24.87
C PRO A 156 -1.41 -4.20 25.88
N SER A 157 -1.05 -3.17 26.64
CA SER A 157 -1.89 -2.53 27.65
C SER A 157 -1.99 -1.03 27.40
N SER A 158 -2.69 -0.64 26.34
CA SER A 158 -2.82 0.75 25.88
C SER A 158 -4.27 1.17 25.62
N ALA A 159 -5.25 0.26 25.66
CA ALA A 159 -6.66 0.53 25.38
C ALA A 159 -7.27 1.67 26.21
N VAL A 160 -6.86 1.82 27.48
CA VAL A 160 -7.36 2.93 28.34
C VAL A 160 -7.11 4.29 27.69
N LYS A 161 -5.92 4.52 27.14
CA LYS A 161 -5.56 5.76 26.43
C LYS A 161 -6.51 6.02 25.26
N TYR A 162 -6.71 5.03 24.40
CA TYR A 162 -7.55 5.19 23.20
C TYR A 162 -9.04 5.35 23.52
N ILE A 163 -9.51 4.73 24.61
CA ILE A 163 -10.87 4.94 25.12
C ILE A 163 -11.04 6.37 25.64
N GLU A 164 -10.09 6.88 26.42
CA GLU A 164 -10.12 8.27 26.92
C GLU A 164 -10.10 9.28 25.76
N GLU A 165 -9.27 9.06 24.74
CA GLU A 165 -9.25 9.88 23.52
C GLU A 165 -10.59 9.84 22.76
N LEU A 166 -11.19 8.66 22.62
CA LEU A 166 -12.49 8.50 21.97
C LEU A 166 -13.61 9.20 22.75
N GLU A 167 -13.68 9.04 24.07
CA GLU A 167 -14.66 9.70 24.92
C GLU A 167 -14.51 11.23 24.88
N ALA A 168 -13.27 11.73 24.89
CA ALA A 168 -12.98 13.15 24.71
C ALA A 168 -13.47 13.65 23.35
N LYS A 169 -13.24 12.88 22.27
CA LYS A 169 -13.66 13.25 20.92
C LYS A 169 -15.18 13.20 20.74
N MET A 170 -15.86 12.20 21.30
CA MET A 170 -17.33 12.15 21.36
C MET A 170 -17.92 13.37 22.07
N LYS A 171 -17.30 13.79 23.18
CA LYS A 171 -17.70 14.99 23.92
C LYS A 171 -17.47 16.28 23.11
N GLU A 172 -16.34 16.39 22.42
CA GLU A 172 -16.01 17.52 21.55
C GLU A 172 -17.03 17.67 20.41
N ILE A 173 -17.33 16.58 19.70
CA ILE A 173 -18.29 16.55 18.60
C ILE A 173 -19.74 16.67 19.11
N GLY A 174 -19.99 16.20 20.34
CA GLY A 174 -21.32 16.17 20.95
C GLY A 174 -22.22 15.08 20.38
N ILE A 175 -21.67 13.89 20.13
CA ILE A 175 -22.38 12.70 19.65
C ILE A 175 -21.63 11.41 20.03
N GLY A 176 -22.36 10.30 20.15
CA GLY A 176 -21.79 8.97 20.35
C GLY A 176 -21.76 8.51 21.80
N LYS A 177 -21.95 7.20 22.01
CA LYS A 177 -21.69 6.49 23.28
C LYS A 177 -20.99 5.16 22.99
N ILE A 178 -20.09 4.71 23.87
CA ILE A 178 -19.49 3.38 23.76
C ILE A 178 -20.48 2.34 24.32
N ALA A 179 -20.93 1.40 23.50
CA ALA A 179 -21.91 0.38 23.89
C ALA A 179 -21.26 -0.95 24.29
N THR A 180 -20.14 -1.32 23.66
CA THR A 180 -19.38 -2.53 24.00
C THR A 180 -17.88 -2.33 23.79
N VAL A 181 -17.07 -3.05 24.55
CA VAL A 181 -15.65 -3.25 24.25
C VAL A 181 -15.34 -4.75 24.17
N SER A 182 -14.47 -5.14 23.25
CA SER A 182 -14.06 -6.54 23.07
C SER A 182 -12.63 -6.59 22.58
N GLY A 183 -11.79 -7.45 23.16
CA GLY A 183 -10.47 -7.74 22.58
C GLY A 183 -10.58 -8.26 21.15
N ARG A 184 -9.65 -7.87 20.29
CA ARG A 184 -9.59 -8.30 18.89
C ARG A 184 -9.51 -9.82 18.73
N TYR A 185 -9.02 -10.54 19.75
CA TYR A 185 -9.04 -12.01 19.76
C TYR A 185 -10.45 -12.59 19.53
N TYR A 186 -11.49 -11.92 20.01
CA TYR A 186 -12.88 -12.36 19.85
C TYR A 186 -13.55 -11.76 18.62
N ALA A 187 -13.45 -10.45 18.43
CA ALA A 187 -14.18 -9.73 17.39
C ALA A 187 -13.52 -9.78 16.00
N MET A 188 -12.25 -10.18 15.93
CA MET A 188 -11.40 -10.09 14.74
C MET A 188 -10.58 -11.38 14.51
N ASP A 189 -11.18 -12.54 14.83
CA ASP A 189 -10.65 -13.84 14.46
C ASP A 189 -10.62 -14.01 12.94
N ARG A 190 -9.63 -14.75 12.44
CA ARG A 190 -9.50 -15.09 11.01
C ARG A 190 -9.29 -16.59 10.74
N ASP A 191 -9.28 -17.42 11.78
CA ASP A 191 -8.93 -18.85 11.74
C ASP A 191 -10.16 -19.78 11.83
N LYS A 192 -11.35 -19.24 11.55
CA LYS A 192 -12.69 -19.86 11.69
C LYS A 192 -12.93 -20.42 13.09
N ARG A 193 -12.40 -19.78 14.12
CA ARG A 193 -12.66 -20.10 15.53
C ARG A 193 -13.96 -19.43 15.97
N TRP A 194 -15.06 -19.93 15.41
CA TRP A 194 -16.40 -19.37 15.55
C TRP A 194 -16.87 -19.24 17.00
N GLU A 195 -16.32 -20.04 17.93
CA GLU A 195 -16.60 -19.90 19.35
C GLU A 195 -16.16 -18.54 19.91
N ARG A 196 -15.09 -17.96 19.35
CA ARG A 196 -14.60 -16.63 19.72
C ARG A 196 -15.50 -15.54 19.14
N THR A 197 -15.78 -15.65 17.85
CA THR A 197 -16.63 -14.72 17.09
C THR A 197 -18.04 -14.69 17.68
N LYS A 198 -18.56 -15.82 18.14
CA LYS A 198 -19.88 -15.91 18.79
C LYS A 198 -19.94 -15.06 20.05
N LEU A 199 -18.91 -15.05 20.90
CA LEU A 199 -18.91 -14.23 22.11
C LEU A 199 -19.01 -12.74 21.79
N ALA A 200 -18.30 -12.27 20.76
CA ALA A 200 -18.42 -10.89 20.30
C ALA A 200 -19.81 -10.62 19.70
N TYR A 201 -20.32 -11.52 18.86
CA TYR A 201 -21.65 -11.42 18.26
C TYR A 201 -22.77 -11.35 19.33
N ASP A 202 -22.72 -12.22 20.33
CA ASP A 202 -23.70 -12.26 21.43
C ASP A 202 -23.68 -10.96 22.25
N ALA A 203 -22.50 -10.35 22.48
CA ALA A 203 -22.40 -9.06 23.14
C ALA A 203 -23.05 -7.95 22.29
N LEU A 204 -22.83 -7.95 20.97
CA LEU A 204 -23.37 -6.95 20.05
C LEU A 204 -24.89 -7.07 19.86
N VAL A 205 -25.43 -8.29 19.78
CA VAL A 205 -26.83 -8.56 19.38
C VAL A 205 -27.75 -8.86 20.56
N LEU A 206 -27.23 -9.52 21.59
CA LEU A 206 -28.00 -9.99 22.75
C LEU A 206 -27.69 -9.19 24.01
N GLY A 207 -26.64 -8.36 24.02
CA GLY A 207 -26.14 -7.74 25.25
C GLY A 207 -25.63 -8.78 26.25
N GLN A 208 -25.11 -9.91 25.77
CA GLN A 208 -24.59 -11.00 26.59
C GLN A 208 -23.06 -11.00 26.57
N GLY A 209 -22.46 -10.87 27.75
CA GLY A 209 -21.02 -10.80 27.96
C GLY A 209 -20.71 -10.41 29.40
N GLU A 210 -19.45 -10.05 29.67
CA GLU A 210 -19.12 -9.35 30.90
C GLU A 210 -19.86 -8.00 30.94
N LYS A 211 -20.02 -7.40 32.12
CA LYS A 211 -20.75 -6.13 32.29
C LYS A 211 -19.90 -5.11 33.02
N ALA A 212 -19.99 -3.85 32.59
CA ALA A 212 -19.35 -2.73 33.26
C ALA A 212 -20.18 -1.45 33.07
N ASN A 213 -19.99 -0.43 33.91
CA ASN A 213 -20.70 0.85 33.77
C ASN A 213 -19.98 1.81 32.81
N SER A 214 -18.72 1.53 32.44
CA SER A 214 -17.96 2.26 31.44
C SER A 214 -16.94 1.38 30.72
N ALA A 215 -16.48 1.83 29.55
CA ALA A 215 -15.45 1.14 28.78
C ALA A 215 -14.10 1.09 29.54
N ILE A 216 -13.74 2.18 30.23
CA ILE A 216 -12.54 2.23 31.07
C ILE A 216 -12.63 1.23 32.23
N GLU A 217 -13.79 1.14 32.89
CA GLU A 217 -14.02 0.15 33.96
C GLU A 217 -13.88 -1.28 33.43
N ALA A 218 -14.45 -1.58 32.26
CA ALA A 218 -14.33 -2.89 31.62
C ALA A 218 -12.86 -3.30 31.42
N VAL A 219 -12.04 -2.42 30.86
CA VAL A 219 -10.62 -2.68 30.60
C VAL A 219 -9.83 -2.81 31.91
N LYS A 220 -10.06 -1.93 32.88
CA LYS A 220 -9.38 -1.99 34.19
C LYS A 220 -9.72 -3.27 34.96
N ASN A 221 -10.97 -3.73 34.91
CA ASN A 221 -11.39 -5.00 35.50
C ASN A 221 -10.68 -6.19 34.84
N SER A 222 -10.50 -6.16 33.52
CA SER A 222 -9.74 -7.17 32.78
C SER A 222 -8.24 -7.16 33.15
N TYR A 223 -7.63 -5.98 33.24
CA TYR A 223 -6.23 -5.85 33.65
C TYR A 223 -5.97 -6.35 35.07
N ALA A 224 -6.92 -6.14 36.00
CA ALA A 224 -6.83 -6.69 37.35
C ALA A 224 -6.79 -8.23 37.38
N GLN A 225 -7.23 -8.89 36.30
CA GLN A 225 -7.15 -10.34 36.09
C GLN A 225 -5.96 -10.74 35.20
N ASN A 226 -5.02 -9.83 34.92
CA ASN A 226 -3.88 -10.00 34.01
C ASN A 226 -4.29 -10.35 32.57
N VAL A 227 -5.48 -9.92 32.13
CA VAL A 227 -5.97 -10.08 30.77
C VAL A 227 -5.85 -8.74 30.04
N VAL A 228 -4.87 -8.65 29.13
CA VAL A 228 -4.51 -7.46 28.36
C VAL A 228 -5.44 -7.23 27.15
N ASP A 229 -5.27 -6.12 26.43
CA ASP A 229 -6.21 -5.57 25.43
C ASP A 229 -6.72 -6.60 24.42
N GLU A 230 -5.81 -7.33 23.78
CA GLU A 230 -6.13 -8.32 22.74
C GLU A 230 -7.15 -9.36 23.23
N PHE A 231 -7.13 -9.67 24.53
CA PHE A 231 -7.87 -10.77 25.14
C PHE A 231 -8.99 -10.33 26.10
N VAL A 232 -9.27 -9.03 26.21
CA VAL A 232 -10.40 -8.52 26.98
C VAL A 232 -11.67 -9.21 26.49
N LYS A 233 -12.41 -9.87 27.38
CA LYS A 233 -13.66 -10.54 27.00
C LYS A 233 -14.69 -9.52 26.49
N PRO A 234 -15.57 -9.90 25.55
CA PRO A 234 -16.67 -9.03 25.13
C PRO A 234 -17.46 -8.54 26.35
N THR A 235 -17.43 -7.23 26.56
CA THR A 235 -18.01 -6.54 27.71
C THR A 235 -19.04 -5.54 27.24
N VAL A 236 -20.23 -5.64 27.80
CA VAL A 236 -21.38 -4.78 27.49
C VAL A 236 -21.42 -3.64 28.49
N ILE A 237 -21.52 -2.41 27.98
CA ILE A 237 -21.60 -1.22 28.82
C ILE A 237 -23.06 -1.00 29.22
N MET A 238 -23.27 -0.81 30.52
CA MET A 238 -24.59 -0.74 31.14
C MET A 238 -24.90 0.68 31.58
N GLU A 239 -26.12 1.14 31.32
CA GLU A 239 -26.69 2.39 31.84
C GLU A 239 -28.02 2.05 32.51
N ASN A 240 -28.19 2.38 33.79
CA ASN A 240 -29.38 2.04 34.58
C ASN A 240 -29.74 0.53 34.56
N ASN A 241 -28.73 -0.34 34.65
CA ASN A 241 -28.86 -1.80 34.57
C ASN A 241 -29.37 -2.36 33.22
N CYS A 242 -29.43 -1.54 32.17
CA CYS A 242 -29.74 -1.95 30.80
C CYS A 242 -28.50 -1.79 29.90
N PRO A 243 -28.29 -2.67 28.90
CA PRO A 243 -27.27 -2.42 27.87
C PRO A 243 -27.51 -1.07 27.19
N ILE A 244 -26.44 -0.30 26.96
CA ILE A 244 -26.54 1.01 26.29
C ILE A 244 -27.15 0.88 24.90
N ALA A 245 -26.74 -0.14 24.14
CA ALA A 245 -27.31 -0.49 22.84
C ALA A 245 -27.01 -1.95 22.48
N THR A 246 -27.90 -2.53 21.66
CA THR A 246 -27.69 -3.79 20.94
C THR A 246 -28.15 -3.59 19.51
N VAL A 247 -27.60 -4.34 18.56
CA VAL A 247 -28.02 -4.28 17.15
C VAL A 247 -29.42 -4.87 16.98
N LEU A 248 -30.28 -4.15 16.27
CA LEU A 248 -31.68 -4.48 15.97
C LEU A 248 -31.94 -4.48 14.45
N PRO A 249 -33.08 -5.03 13.99
CA PRO A 249 -33.47 -4.95 12.58
C PRO A 249 -33.57 -3.50 12.08
N ASN A 250 -33.15 -3.26 10.84
CA ASN A 250 -33.09 -1.95 10.17
C ASN A 250 -32.06 -0.95 10.73
N ASP A 251 -31.25 -1.34 11.72
CA ASP A 251 -30.09 -0.52 12.11
C ASP A 251 -29.06 -0.46 10.98
N SER A 252 -28.26 0.61 10.99
CA SER A 252 -27.09 0.75 10.12
C SER A 252 -25.81 0.43 10.88
N VAL A 253 -24.92 -0.30 10.24
CA VAL A 253 -23.60 -0.65 10.76
C VAL A 253 -22.55 -0.14 9.79
N ILE A 254 -21.53 0.54 10.31
CA ILE A 254 -20.31 0.84 9.56
C ILE A 254 -19.14 0.17 10.26
N MET A 255 -18.58 -0.87 9.61
CA MET A 255 -17.32 -1.46 10.04
C MET A 255 -16.16 -0.66 9.47
N PHE A 256 -15.44 0.08 10.32
CA PHE A 256 -14.42 1.03 9.89
C PHE A 256 -13.02 0.43 9.71
N ASN A 257 -12.88 -0.90 9.84
CA ASN A 257 -11.66 -1.59 9.46
C ASN A 257 -11.49 -1.55 7.94
N PHE A 258 -10.30 -1.22 7.44
CA PHE A 258 -9.98 -1.26 6.00
C PHE A 258 -9.21 -2.52 5.58
N ARG A 259 -8.64 -3.28 6.53
CA ARG A 259 -7.95 -4.53 6.21
C ARG A 259 -8.90 -5.74 6.29
N PRO A 260 -9.00 -6.56 5.22
CA PRO A 260 -10.11 -7.49 5.05
C PRO A 260 -10.04 -8.76 5.92
N ASP A 261 -8.84 -9.35 6.08
CA ASP A 261 -8.64 -10.70 6.60
C ASP A 261 -9.34 -10.98 7.95
N ARG A 262 -9.26 -10.03 8.89
CA ARG A 262 -9.87 -10.13 10.23
C ARG A 262 -11.27 -9.54 10.34
N ALA A 263 -11.73 -8.79 9.33
CA ALA A 263 -13.07 -8.22 9.31
C ALA A 263 -14.12 -9.22 8.77
N ARG A 264 -13.68 -10.18 7.94
CA ARG A 264 -14.55 -11.14 7.23
C ARG A 264 -15.49 -11.93 8.15
N GLN A 265 -14.99 -12.52 9.23
CA GLN A 265 -15.77 -13.48 10.00
C GLN A 265 -16.96 -12.85 10.71
N ILE A 266 -16.72 -11.78 11.48
CA ILE A 266 -17.80 -11.11 12.19
C ILE A 266 -18.78 -10.50 11.19
N THR A 267 -18.29 -9.93 10.08
CA THR A 267 -19.15 -9.43 8.99
C THR A 267 -20.07 -10.53 8.48
N ARG A 268 -19.51 -11.69 8.12
CA ARG A 268 -20.27 -12.85 7.59
C ARG A 268 -21.37 -13.31 8.55
N ALA A 269 -21.11 -13.32 9.85
CA ALA A 269 -22.12 -13.69 10.86
C ALA A 269 -23.34 -12.75 10.88
N PHE A 270 -23.15 -11.48 10.54
CA PHE A 270 -24.24 -10.48 10.47
C PHE A 270 -24.97 -10.47 9.12
N VAL A 271 -24.27 -10.69 8.01
CA VAL A 271 -24.81 -10.34 6.68
C VAL A 271 -25.23 -11.55 5.85
N ASP A 272 -24.76 -12.76 6.19
CA ASP A 272 -25.05 -13.96 5.42
C ASP A 272 -26.29 -14.70 5.96
N PRO A 273 -27.39 -14.80 5.19
CA PRO A 273 -28.57 -15.57 5.59
C PRO A 273 -28.24 -17.04 5.82
N GLU A 274 -27.30 -17.59 5.06
CA GLU A 274 -26.90 -19.00 5.08
C GLU A 274 -25.74 -19.28 6.05
N PHE A 275 -25.40 -18.32 6.92
CA PHE A 275 -24.34 -18.49 7.92
C PHE A 275 -24.56 -19.72 8.82
N ASP A 276 -23.55 -20.58 8.91
CA ASP A 276 -23.56 -21.85 9.65
C ASP A 276 -22.46 -21.98 10.73
N GLY A 277 -21.66 -20.91 10.95
CA GLY A 277 -20.54 -20.94 11.90
C GLY A 277 -20.96 -21.10 13.37
N PHE A 278 -22.15 -20.61 13.74
CA PHE A 278 -22.80 -20.84 15.04
C PHE A 278 -24.30 -20.51 14.96
N ASP A 279 -25.07 -20.96 15.95
CA ASP A 279 -26.49 -20.62 16.05
C ASP A 279 -26.70 -19.16 16.46
N ARG A 280 -27.52 -18.45 15.68
CA ARG A 280 -27.93 -17.07 15.95
C ARG A 280 -29.21 -17.10 16.76
N SER A 281 -29.16 -16.80 18.06
CA SER A 281 -30.31 -16.89 18.96
C SER A 281 -31.55 -16.07 18.54
N LYS A 282 -31.36 -15.00 17.76
CA LYS A 282 -32.43 -14.16 17.19
C LYS A 282 -32.76 -14.48 15.72
N GLY A 283 -32.13 -15.52 15.15
CA GLY A 283 -32.14 -15.80 13.72
C GLY A 283 -31.38 -14.75 12.91
N PHE A 284 -31.46 -14.86 11.58
CA PHE A 284 -31.03 -13.81 10.66
C PHE A 284 -32.05 -12.69 10.62
N PHE A 285 -31.59 -11.44 10.66
CA PHE A 285 -32.40 -10.27 10.38
C PHE A 285 -31.56 -9.25 9.59
N PRO A 286 -32.16 -8.54 8.62
CA PRO A 286 -31.42 -7.61 7.78
C PRO A 286 -31.07 -6.32 8.54
N ILE A 287 -29.86 -5.83 8.27
CA ILE A 287 -29.33 -4.53 8.69
C ILE A 287 -28.66 -3.88 7.47
N HIS A 288 -28.47 -2.56 7.51
CA HIS A 288 -27.71 -1.86 6.47
C HIS A 288 -26.22 -1.91 6.82
N TYR A 289 -25.47 -2.84 6.23
CA TYR A 289 -24.08 -3.10 6.60
C TYR A 289 -23.09 -2.49 5.60
N VAL A 290 -22.29 -1.53 6.06
CA VAL A 290 -21.21 -0.93 5.30
C VAL A 290 -19.87 -1.48 5.75
N CYS A 291 -19.10 -2.00 4.80
CA CYS A 291 -17.68 -2.28 4.95
C CYS A 291 -16.88 -1.05 4.46
N MET A 292 -15.87 -0.62 5.22
CA MET A 292 -15.00 0.48 4.78
C MET A 292 -14.33 0.16 3.44
N THR A 293 -13.84 -1.07 3.27
CA THR A 293 -13.27 -1.60 2.02
C THR A 293 -13.89 -2.95 1.69
N GLN A 294 -13.55 -3.53 0.54
CA GLN A 294 -14.04 -4.86 0.19
C GLN A 294 -13.36 -5.94 1.03
N TYR A 295 -14.13 -6.60 1.91
CA TYR A 295 -13.60 -7.70 2.71
C TYR A 295 -13.49 -9.01 1.93
N ASP A 296 -14.52 -9.36 1.17
CA ASP A 296 -14.62 -10.59 0.38
C ASP A 296 -15.57 -10.33 -0.81
N ALA A 297 -15.17 -10.70 -2.02
CA ALA A 297 -15.99 -10.49 -3.22
C ALA A 297 -17.31 -11.28 -3.21
N SER A 298 -17.37 -12.35 -2.43
CA SER A 298 -18.54 -13.22 -2.26
C SER A 298 -19.42 -12.83 -1.07
N MET A 299 -19.11 -11.74 -0.36
CA MET A 299 -19.88 -11.32 0.81
C MET A 299 -21.27 -10.83 0.37
N PRO A 300 -22.37 -11.47 0.82
CA PRO A 300 -23.72 -11.00 0.49
C PRO A 300 -24.08 -9.80 1.36
N ASN A 301 -25.08 -9.02 0.93
CA ASN A 301 -25.76 -8.01 1.75
C ASN A 301 -24.83 -6.98 2.42
N VAL A 302 -23.76 -6.58 1.73
CA VAL A 302 -22.85 -5.49 2.17
C VAL A 302 -22.75 -4.39 1.13
N PHE A 303 -22.51 -3.17 1.62
CA PHE A 303 -22.15 -2.01 0.82
C PHE A 303 -20.68 -1.65 1.09
N ILE A 304 -19.96 -1.13 0.10
CA ILE A 304 -18.51 -0.91 0.18
C ILE A 304 -18.21 0.58 0.01
N ALA A 305 -17.76 1.25 1.08
CA ALA A 305 -17.47 2.68 1.04
C ALA A 305 -16.29 3.03 0.11
N TYR A 306 -15.23 2.22 0.13
CA TYR A 306 -14.05 2.36 -0.72
C TYR A 306 -13.85 1.07 -1.52
N PRO A 307 -14.46 0.94 -2.72
CA PRO A 307 -14.32 -0.26 -3.54
C PRO A 307 -12.88 -0.40 -4.07
N PRO A 308 -12.43 -1.61 -4.45
CA PRO A 308 -11.10 -1.82 -5.03
C PRO A 308 -10.87 -0.93 -6.24
N GLN A 309 -9.66 -0.38 -6.34
CA GLN A 309 -9.29 0.48 -7.45
C GLN A 309 -9.04 -0.36 -8.70
N LYS A 310 -9.78 -0.08 -9.78
CA LYS A 310 -9.44 -0.59 -11.11
C LYS A 310 -8.53 0.41 -11.81
N LEU A 311 -7.28 0.05 -12.00
CA LEU A 311 -6.30 0.91 -12.66
C LEU A 311 -6.40 0.73 -14.17
N LYS A 312 -7.10 1.63 -14.84
CA LYS A 312 -7.17 1.69 -16.31
C LYS A 312 -6.02 2.51 -16.88
N ASN A 313 -5.62 2.15 -18.09
CA ASN A 313 -4.51 2.77 -18.82
C ASN A 313 -3.24 2.80 -17.95
N THR A 314 -2.91 1.66 -17.32
CA THR A 314 -1.53 1.43 -16.86
C THR A 314 -0.62 1.41 -18.08
N PHE A 315 0.67 1.67 -17.89
CA PHE A 315 1.62 1.81 -18.98
C PHE A 315 1.58 0.61 -19.93
N GLY A 316 1.62 -0.61 -19.39
CA GLY A 316 1.55 -1.84 -20.17
C GLY A 316 0.27 -1.97 -20.99
N GLU A 317 -0.90 -1.73 -20.39
CA GLU A 317 -2.20 -1.77 -21.06
C GLU A 317 -2.26 -0.71 -22.18
N TYR A 318 -1.82 0.51 -21.88
CA TYR A 318 -1.95 1.64 -22.77
C TYR A 318 -1.10 1.51 -24.04
N ILE A 319 0.16 1.06 -23.92
CA ILE A 319 1.02 0.83 -25.10
C ILE A 319 0.57 -0.39 -25.91
N ALA A 320 0.05 -1.43 -25.25
CA ALA A 320 -0.52 -2.61 -25.91
C ALA A 320 -1.72 -2.24 -26.78
N ASN A 321 -2.60 -1.36 -26.28
CA ASN A 321 -3.75 -0.83 -27.03
C ASN A 321 -3.35 -0.02 -28.26
N LYS A 322 -2.12 0.49 -28.31
CA LYS A 322 -1.53 1.15 -29.49
C LYS A 322 -0.78 0.18 -30.42
N GLY A 323 -0.79 -1.12 -30.12
CA GLY A 323 -0.17 -2.15 -30.94
C GLY A 323 1.34 -2.32 -30.72
N LEU A 324 1.92 -1.67 -29.72
CA LEU A 324 3.34 -1.75 -29.42
C LEU A 324 3.68 -3.09 -28.75
N LYS A 325 4.91 -3.55 -28.98
CA LYS A 325 5.46 -4.78 -28.39
C LYS A 325 6.33 -4.43 -27.20
N GLN A 326 6.11 -5.13 -26.09
CA GLN A 326 6.79 -4.87 -24.83
C GLN A 326 7.37 -6.16 -24.24
N LEU A 327 8.51 -6.03 -23.57
CA LEU A 327 9.16 -7.11 -22.82
C LEU A 327 9.17 -6.78 -21.33
N ARG A 328 8.85 -7.77 -20.50
CA ARG A 328 9.10 -7.79 -19.05
C ARG A 328 10.12 -8.88 -18.74
N ILE A 329 11.20 -8.53 -18.06
CA ILE A 329 12.23 -9.50 -17.70
C ILE A 329 12.78 -9.24 -16.30
N ALA A 330 12.84 -10.29 -15.49
CA ALA A 330 13.46 -10.28 -14.17
C ALA A 330 13.77 -11.72 -13.75
N GLU A 331 14.56 -11.86 -12.68
CA GLU A 331 14.65 -13.13 -11.97
C GLU A 331 13.44 -13.38 -11.05
N THR A 332 13.31 -14.59 -10.49
CA THR A 332 12.15 -15.07 -9.73
C THR A 332 11.64 -14.06 -8.70
N GLU A 333 12.54 -13.51 -7.89
CA GLU A 333 12.18 -12.61 -6.78
C GLU A 333 11.44 -11.35 -7.26
N LYS A 334 11.80 -10.83 -8.45
CA LYS A 334 11.23 -9.59 -8.99
C LYS A 334 10.35 -9.79 -10.23
N TYR A 335 10.07 -11.05 -10.58
CA TYR A 335 9.21 -11.37 -11.73
C TYR A 335 7.77 -10.86 -11.54
N ALA A 336 7.14 -11.09 -10.39
CA ALA A 336 5.80 -10.57 -10.09
C ALA A 336 5.75 -9.03 -10.13
N HIS A 337 6.85 -8.39 -9.74
CA HIS A 337 6.99 -6.94 -9.67
C HIS A 337 6.96 -6.30 -11.07
N VAL A 338 7.78 -6.78 -12.01
CA VAL A 338 7.76 -6.30 -13.41
C VAL A 338 6.56 -6.79 -14.23
N THR A 339 5.71 -7.66 -13.68
CA THR A 339 4.54 -8.23 -14.35
C THR A 339 3.23 -7.82 -13.68
N PHE A 340 2.78 -8.57 -12.67
CA PHE A 340 1.53 -8.38 -11.93
C PHE A 340 1.41 -6.96 -11.34
N PHE A 341 2.37 -6.52 -10.55
CA PHE A 341 2.31 -5.21 -9.88
C PHE A 341 2.44 -4.06 -10.87
N PHE A 342 3.40 -4.14 -11.79
CA PHE A 342 3.55 -3.14 -12.86
C PHE A 342 2.30 -3.01 -13.75
N ASN A 343 1.53 -4.09 -13.92
CA ASN A 343 0.25 -4.08 -14.66
C ASN A 343 -0.95 -3.63 -13.82
N GLY A 344 -0.75 -3.16 -12.60
CA GLY A 344 -1.85 -2.69 -11.75
C GLY A 344 -2.56 -3.81 -10.99
N GLY A 345 -1.88 -4.92 -10.70
CA GLY A 345 -2.45 -6.09 -10.04
C GLY A 345 -3.23 -7.01 -10.99
N VAL A 346 -2.85 -7.04 -12.26
CA VAL A 346 -3.46 -7.88 -13.30
C VAL A 346 -2.49 -8.97 -13.72
N GLU A 347 -2.86 -10.23 -13.44
CA GLU A 347 -2.03 -11.39 -13.72
C GLU A 347 -1.93 -11.68 -15.22
N GLU A 348 -3.05 -11.56 -15.95
CA GLU A 348 -3.07 -11.80 -17.39
C GLU A 348 -2.12 -10.83 -18.12
N PRO A 349 -1.23 -11.31 -19.00
CA PRO A 349 -0.38 -10.45 -19.81
C PRO A 349 -1.20 -9.55 -20.75
N ASN A 350 -0.77 -8.30 -20.91
CA ASN A 350 -1.34 -7.44 -21.93
C ASN A 350 -1.12 -8.01 -23.33
N LYS A 351 -1.93 -7.59 -24.30
CA LYS A 351 -1.68 -7.90 -25.71
C LYS A 351 -0.26 -7.44 -26.10
N ASN A 352 0.47 -8.27 -26.83
CA ASN A 352 1.86 -8.01 -27.25
C ASN A 352 2.87 -7.83 -26.09
N GLU A 353 2.54 -8.29 -24.88
CA GLU A 353 3.46 -8.37 -23.75
C GLU A 353 4.14 -9.74 -23.71
N THR A 354 5.46 -9.76 -23.89
CA THR A 354 6.30 -10.93 -23.63
C THR A 354 6.82 -10.84 -22.19
N ARG A 355 6.78 -11.95 -21.45
CA ARG A 355 7.39 -12.06 -20.11
C ARG A 355 8.48 -13.12 -20.11
N ILE A 356 9.61 -12.81 -19.50
CA ILE A 356 10.73 -13.73 -19.32
C ILE A 356 11.06 -13.80 -17.83
N LEU A 357 11.05 -15.03 -17.31
CA LEU A 357 11.44 -15.37 -15.95
C LEU A 357 12.81 -16.05 -15.99
N ILE A 358 13.77 -15.51 -15.25
CA ILE A 358 15.04 -16.19 -14.96
C ILE A 358 14.96 -16.82 -13.56
N PRO A 359 15.27 -18.12 -13.38
CA PRO A 359 15.25 -18.70 -12.05
C PRO A 359 16.32 -18.09 -11.14
N SER A 360 15.92 -17.46 -10.04
CA SER A 360 16.83 -17.06 -8.95
C SER A 360 17.57 -18.27 -8.37
N PRO A 361 18.78 -18.09 -7.81
CA PRO A 361 19.56 -19.21 -7.28
C PRO A 361 18.89 -19.83 -6.05
N LYS A 362 19.01 -21.15 -5.92
CA LYS A 362 18.49 -21.90 -4.78
C LYS A 362 19.46 -21.83 -3.59
N VAL A 363 19.45 -20.71 -2.87
CA VAL A 363 20.24 -20.47 -1.66
C VAL A 363 19.32 -20.16 -0.48
N ALA A 364 19.82 -20.28 0.75
CA ALA A 364 19.02 -19.99 1.95
C ALA A 364 18.80 -18.47 2.11
N THR A 365 19.86 -17.69 1.89
CA THR A 365 19.88 -16.24 1.87
C THR A 365 20.82 -15.77 0.77
N TYR A 366 20.51 -14.62 0.14
CA TYR A 366 21.19 -14.19 -1.08
C TYR A 366 22.60 -13.63 -0.86
N ASP A 367 23.02 -13.36 0.38
CA ASP A 367 24.41 -13.04 0.72
C ASP A 367 25.38 -14.19 0.39
N MET A 368 24.87 -15.43 0.32
CA MET A 368 25.65 -16.59 -0.12
C MET A 368 25.99 -16.57 -1.61
N LYS A 369 25.21 -15.83 -2.42
CA LYS A 369 25.42 -15.67 -3.86
C LYS A 369 24.99 -14.25 -4.29
N PRO A 370 25.78 -13.20 -3.96
CA PRO A 370 25.38 -11.80 -4.18
C PRO A 370 25.14 -11.43 -5.64
N GLU A 371 25.76 -12.15 -6.58
CA GLU A 371 25.50 -12.01 -8.01
C GLU A 371 24.10 -12.46 -8.44
N MET A 372 23.41 -13.21 -7.58
CA MET A 372 22.10 -13.83 -7.82
C MET A 372 22.01 -14.48 -9.21
N SER A 373 21.12 -13.98 -10.06
CA SER A 373 21.00 -14.34 -11.47
C SER A 373 21.13 -13.12 -12.39
N ALA A 374 21.82 -12.06 -11.95
CA ALA A 374 21.97 -10.83 -12.72
C ALA A 374 22.66 -11.05 -14.08
N TYR A 375 23.67 -11.91 -14.12
CA TYR A 375 24.37 -12.24 -15.37
C TYR A 375 23.46 -12.98 -16.36
N GLU A 376 22.66 -13.94 -15.88
CA GLU A 376 21.70 -14.68 -16.70
C GLU A 376 20.55 -13.79 -17.20
N VAL A 377 20.07 -12.86 -16.37
CA VAL A 377 19.12 -11.80 -16.79
C VAL A 377 19.74 -10.93 -17.87
N THR A 378 21.00 -10.51 -17.70
CA THR A 378 21.74 -9.66 -18.65
C THR A 378 21.91 -10.34 -20.00
N GLU A 379 22.41 -11.58 -20.01
CA GLU A 379 22.63 -12.36 -21.23
C GLU A 379 21.32 -12.51 -22.01
N ARG A 380 20.26 -12.91 -21.31
CA ARG A 380 18.95 -13.09 -21.92
C ARG A 380 18.36 -11.77 -22.44
N LEU A 381 18.55 -10.67 -21.71
CA LEU A 381 18.11 -9.35 -22.14
C LEU A 381 18.83 -8.90 -23.41
N ILE A 382 20.15 -9.07 -23.48
CA ILE A 382 20.95 -8.73 -24.68
C ILE A 382 20.49 -9.55 -25.89
N GLU A 383 20.22 -10.84 -25.73
CA GLU A 383 19.63 -11.67 -26.80
C GLU A 383 18.30 -11.10 -27.30
N GLU A 384 17.42 -10.68 -26.40
CA GLU A 384 16.11 -10.13 -26.75
C GLU A 384 16.19 -8.75 -27.41
N ILE A 385 17.10 -7.88 -26.95
CA ILE A 385 17.37 -6.59 -27.60
C ILE A 385 17.82 -6.82 -29.04
N ASN A 386 18.71 -7.80 -29.25
CA ASN A 386 19.26 -8.10 -30.57
C ASN A 386 18.26 -8.66 -31.58
N LYS A 387 17.06 -9.08 -31.14
CA LYS A 387 15.97 -9.51 -32.04
C LYS A 387 15.27 -8.36 -32.75
N ASP A 388 15.47 -7.10 -32.33
CA ASP A 388 14.86 -5.90 -32.92
C ASP A 388 13.31 -5.94 -32.97
N ILE A 389 12.67 -6.58 -31.98
CA ILE A 389 11.21 -6.78 -31.96
C ILE A 389 10.46 -5.86 -30.99
N TYR A 390 11.07 -5.44 -29.89
CA TYR A 390 10.39 -4.70 -28.83
C TYR A 390 10.50 -3.19 -29.05
N ASP A 391 9.41 -2.49 -28.74
CA ASP A 391 9.38 -1.03 -28.66
C ASP A 391 9.77 -0.57 -27.26
N VAL A 392 9.40 -1.34 -26.23
CA VAL A 392 9.73 -1.09 -24.82
C VAL A 392 10.23 -2.33 -24.12
N ILE A 393 11.20 -2.17 -23.23
CA ILE A 393 11.69 -3.23 -22.35
C ILE A 393 11.66 -2.71 -20.91
N ILE A 394 11.10 -3.51 -20.00
CA ILE A 394 11.14 -3.28 -18.56
C ILE A 394 11.98 -4.39 -17.94
N VAL A 395 13.10 -4.01 -17.31
CA VAL A 395 13.99 -4.95 -16.61
C VAL A 395 14.17 -4.54 -15.16
N ASN A 396 14.23 -5.53 -14.27
CA ASN A 396 14.58 -5.34 -12.88
C ASN A 396 15.83 -6.18 -12.53
N TYR A 397 16.79 -5.54 -11.85
CA TYR A 397 17.89 -6.21 -11.15
C TYR A 397 17.58 -6.24 -9.65
N ALA A 398 17.36 -7.45 -9.13
CA ALA A 398 16.87 -7.70 -7.78
C ALA A 398 17.93 -7.56 -6.68
N ASN A 399 19.21 -7.58 -7.07
CA ASN A 399 20.32 -7.82 -6.17
C ASN A 399 20.45 -6.81 -5.02
N PRO A 400 20.36 -5.48 -5.24
CA PRO A 400 20.57 -4.51 -4.16
C PRO A 400 19.55 -4.70 -3.03
N ASP A 401 18.29 -4.97 -3.37
CA ASP A 401 17.25 -5.22 -2.37
C ASP A 401 17.41 -6.58 -1.68
N MET A 402 17.44 -7.66 -2.47
CA MET A 402 17.40 -9.01 -1.93
C MET A 402 18.64 -9.35 -1.09
N VAL A 403 19.81 -8.80 -1.44
CA VAL A 403 21.04 -8.93 -0.65
C VAL A 403 21.06 -7.91 0.49
N GLY A 404 20.53 -6.70 0.29
CA GLY A 404 20.39 -5.68 1.35
C GLY A 404 19.59 -6.19 2.54
N HIS A 405 18.51 -6.94 2.30
CA HIS A 405 17.70 -7.60 3.35
C HIS A 405 18.47 -8.58 4.25
N THR A 406 19.63 -9.07 3.82
CA THR A 406 20.45 -9.96 4.64
C THR A 406 21.20 -9.20 5.75
N GLY A 407 21.34 -7.88 5.61
CA GLY A 407 22.14 -7.06 6.51
C GLY A 407 23.66 -7.30 6.39
N ASN A 408 24.10 -8.11 5.43
CA ASN A 408 25.50 -8.37 5.17
C ASN A 408 26.08 -7.31 4.21
N LEU A 409 26.74 -6.30 4.79
CA LEU A 409 27.29 -5.16 4.05
C LEU A 409 28.28 -5.57 2.95
N GLU A 410 29.20 -6.51 3.22
CA GLU A 410 30.19 -6.95 2.22
C GLU A 410 29.53 -7.67 1.05
N ALA A 411 28.53 -8.50 1.33
CA ALA A 411 27.75 -9.17 0.29
C ALA A 411 26.96 -8.16 -0.54
N ALA A 412 26.33 -7.16 0.09
CA ALA A 412 25.59 -6.12 -0.61
C ALA A 412 26.51 -5.26 -1.49
N ILE A 413 27.71 -4.90 -1.03
CA ILE A 413 28.72 -4.20 -1.84
C ILE A 413 28.99 -5.00 -3.12
N LYS A 414 29.25 -6.31 -3.00
CA LYS A 414 29.48 -7.18 -4.15
C LYS A 414 28.25 -7.28 -5.06
N ALA A 415 27.05 -7.29 -4.50
CA ALA A 415 25.80 -7.28 -5.27
C ALA A 415 25.68 -6.03 -6.14
N ILE A 416 26.00 -4.85 -5.59
CA ILE A 416 26.01 -3.58 -6.33
C ILE A 416 27.06 -3.60 -7.45
N GLU A 417 28.27 -4.10 -7.19
CA GLU A 417 29.34 -4.20 -8.20
C GLU A 417 28.95 -5.11 -9.38
N VAL A 418 28.28 -6.23 -9.09
CA VAL A 418 27.77 -7.13 -10.15
C VAL A 418 26.70 -6.44 -10.98
N VAL A 419 25.77 -5.71 -10.33
CA VAL A 419 24.74 -4.96 -11.04
C VAL A 419 25.36 -3.88 -11.91
N ASP A 420 26.36 -3.14 -11.43
CA ASP A 420 27.09 -2.14 -12.24
C ASP A 420 27.66 -2.74 -13.53
N GLU A 421 28.32 -3.90 -13.44
CA GLU A 421 28.86 -4.59 -14.62
C GLU A 421 27.75 -4.99 -15.61
N CYS A 422 26.64 -5.52 -15.10
CA CYS A 422 25.48 -5.95 -15.88
C CYS A 422 24.80 -4.77 -16.57
N VAL A 423 24.61 -3.66 -15.84
CA VAL A 423 24.07 -2.40 -16.36
C VAL A 423 24.94 -1.89 -17.51
N GLY A 424 26.26 -1.90 -17.35
CA GLY A 424 27.19 -1.48 -18.41
C GLY A 424 26.99 -2.23 -19.73
N LYS A 425 26.93 -3.57 -19.67
CA LYS A 425 26.72 -4.43 -20.86
C LYS A 425 25.38 -4.16 -21.56
N VAL A 426 24.31 -3.99 -20.78
CA VAL A 426 22.98 -3.69 -21.35
C VAL A 426 22.96 -2.30 -21.97
N VAL A 427 23.52 -1.30 -21.30
CA VAL A 427 23.56 0.08 -21.80
C VAL A 427 24.29 0.13 -23.15
N ASP A 428 25.49 -0.47 -23.23
CA ASP A 428 26.26 -0.50 -24.48
C ASP A 428 25.46 -1.16 -25.62
N THR A 429 24.79 -2.29 -25.34
CA THR A 429 23.95 -3.00 -26.32
C THR A 429 22.78 -2.13 -26.80
N VAL A 430 22.11 -1.39 -25.91
CA VAL A 430 20.99 -0.51 -26.28
C VAL A 430 21.49 0.68 -27.11
N LEU A 431 22.65 1.24 -26.79
CA LEU A 431 23.28 2.32 -27.54
C LEU A 431 23.65 1.89 -28.97
N GLU A 432 24.13 0.65 -29.17
CA GLU A 432 24.37 0.08 -30.50
C GLU A 432 23.11 0.01 -31.38
N LYS A 433 21.93 -0.08 -30.75
CA LYS A 433 20.61 -0.06 -31.41
C LYS A 433 20.02 1.34 -31.55
N ASP A 434 20.76 2.38 -31.16
CA ASP A 434 20.28 3.76 -31.09
C ASP A 434 19.01 3.89 -30.23
N GLY A 435 18.90 3.05 -29.20
CA GLY A 435 17.82 3.06 -28.22
C GLY A 435 18.10 4.01 -27.06
N GLN A 436 17.09 4.21 -26.22
CA GLN A 436 17.15 5.13 -25.07
C GLN A 436 16.85 4.39 -23.77
N ILE A 437 17.43 4.83 -22.66
CA ILE A 437 17.34 4.15 -21.36
C ILE A 437 16.96 5.14 -20.28
N LEU A 438 16.08 4.70 -19.40
CA LEU A 438 15.77 5.35 -18.15
C LEU A 438 16.17 4.40 -17.02
N ILE A 439 17.26 4.73 -16.30
CA ILE A 439 17.72 3.95 -15.14
C ILE A 439 17.12 4.59 -13.88
N THR A 440 16.55 3.77 -13.00
CA THR A 440 15.94 4.21 -11.73
C THR A 440 15.92 3.08 -10.70
N ALA A 441 15.28 3.31 -9.55
CA ALA A 441 14.89 2.28 -8.59
C ALA A 441 13.44 2.45 -8.16
N ASP A 442 12.91 1.47 -7.47
CA ASP A 442 11.55 1.47 -6.94
C ASP A 442 11.47 1.88 -5.46
N HIS A 443 12.57 1.74 -4.71
CA HIS A 443 12.82 2.28 -3.37
C HIS A 443 14.31 2.12 -2.99
N GLY A 444 14.70 2.55 -1.78
CA GLY A 444 16.02 2.27 -1.20
C GLY A 444 16.04 1.05 -0.26
N ASN A 445 17.23 0.51 -0.04
CA ASN A 445 17.57 -0.58 0.89
C ASN A 445 19.10 -0.58 1.13
N SER A 446 19.89 -0.95 0.10
CA SER A 446 21.36 -1.10 0.18
C SER A 446 22.11 0.21 0.48
N ASP A 447 21.43 1.35 0.43
CA ASP A 447 21.92 2.66 0.85
C ASP A 447 21.99 2.87 2.38
N GLU A 448 21.36 1.99 3.18
CA GLU A 448 21.31 2.09 4.64
C GLU A 448 21.23 0.70 5.29
N MET A 449 22.40 0.10 5.55
CA MET A 449 22.52 -1.25 6.12
C MET A 449 22.97 -1.28 7.58
N LEU A 450 23.45 -0.15 8.12
CA LEU A 450 23.84 -0.01 9.52
C LEU A 450 23.28 1.29 10.10
N ASP A 451 22.76 1.25 11.32
CA ASP A 451 22.40 2.46 12.07
C ASP A 451 23.62 3.19 12.65
N GLU A 452 23.42 4.32 13.33
CA GLU A 452 24.51 5.14 13.87
C GLU A 452 25.28 4.42 15.00
N GLU A 453 24.65 3.45 15.66
CA GLU A 453 25.24 2.59 16.68
C GLU A 453 25.94 1.34 16.10
N GLY A 454 25.84 1.12 14.79
CA GLY A 454 26.42 -0.02 14.09
C GLY A 454 25.57 -1.30 14.14
N ASN A 455 24.31 -1.21 14.55
CA ASN A 455 23.38 -2.33 14.45
C ASN A 455 22.95 -2.54 12.99
N VAL A 456 22.69 -3.80 12.66
CA VAL A 456 22.30 -4.21 11.31
C VAL A 456 20.87 -3.78 11.00
N ILE A 457 20.71 -3.11 9.85
CA ILE A 457 19.42 -2.78 9.25
C ILE A 457 19.16 -3.77 8.11
N THR A 458 17.97 -4.36 8.13
CA THR A 458 17.50 -5.33 7.11
C THR A 458 16.23 -4.85 6.40
N ALA A 459 15.76 -3.65 6.72
CA ALA A 459 14.56 -3.06 6.14
C ALA A 459 14.92 -2.12 4.97
N HIS A 460 13.90 -1.74 4.20
CA HIS A 460 14.04 -0.69 3.20
C HIS A 460 14.30 0.67 3.86
N SER A 461 14.74 1.65 3.06
CA SER A 461 14.94 3.04 3.51
C SER A 461 13.84 3.97 2.99
N THR A 462 13.77 5.18 3.55
CA THR A 462 12.91 6.26 3.04
C THR A 462 13.62 7.16 2.03
N ASN A 463 14.88 6.86 1.71
CA ASN A 463 15.73 7.69 0.87
C ASN A 463 15.17 7.79 -0.57
N PRO A 464 15.40 8.91 -1.27
CA PRO A 464 14.99 9.03 -2.66
C PRO A 464 15.82 8.10 -3.55
N VAL A 465 15.34 7.83 -4.76
CA VAL A 465 15.99 6.94 -5.74
C VAL A 465 16.52 7.73 -6.93
N PRO A 466 17.53 7.24 -7.67
CA PRO A 466 18.03 7.96 -8.83
C PRO A 466 17.06 7.89 -10.01
N ILE A 467 17.19 8.85 -10.92
CA ILE A 467 16.69 8.77 -12.29
C ILE A 467 17.78 9.25 -13.23
N ILE A 468 18.14 8.45 -14.25
CA ILE A 468 19.19 8.78 -15.23
C ILE A 468 18.63 8.55 -16.63
N LEU A 469 18.75 9.55 -17.51
CA LEU A 469 18.29 9.50 -18.89
C LEU A 469 19.45 9.36 -19.86
N ILE A 470 19.53 8.22 -20.54
CA ILE A 470 20.62 7.89 -21.47
C ILE A 470 20.10 7.87 -22.91
N ASN A 471 20.79 8.58 -23.79
CA ASN A 471 20.58 8.58 -25.25
C ASN A 471 19.15 8.95 -25.70
N ALA A 472 18.52 9.92 -25.00
CA ALA A 472 17.30 10.53 -25.51
C ALA A 472 17.57 11.25 -26.84
N ALA A 473 16.58 11.24 -27.74
CA ALA A 473 16.71 11.86 -29.06
C ALA A 473 16.93 13.39 -29.00
N GLU A 474 16.41 14.04 -27.95
CA GLU A 474 16.56 15.47 -27.69
C GLU A 474 17.39 15.70 -26.42
N ASN A 475 17.96 16.89 -26.30
CA ASN A 475 18.80 17.27 -25.16
C ASN A 475 17.97 17.70 -23.95
N PHE A 476 17.19 16.76 -23.39
CA PHE A 476 16.37 17.00 -22.22
C PHE A 476 17.21 17.12 -20.95
N SER A 477 16.73 17.91 -19.99
CA SER A 477 17.09 17.76 -18.58
C SER A 477 15.98 17.04 -17.81
N LEU A 478 16.28 16.56 -16.59
CA LEU A 478 15.31 15.87 -15.74
C LEU A 478 14.92 16.74 -14.54
N ALA A 479 13.62 16.87 -14.32
CA ALA A 479 13.06 17.39 -13.08
C ALA A 479 13.14 16.34 -11.95
N GLU A 480 13.12 16.83 -10.71
CA GLU A 480 12.81 16.02 -9.55
C GLU A 480 11.33 15.59 -9.59
N GLY A 481 11.01 14.38 -9.09
CA GLY A 481 9.63 13.90 -9.12
C GLY A 481 9.36 12.68 -8.25
N LYS A 482 8.38 11.86 -8.65
CA LYS A 482 7.88 10.68 -7.92
C LYS A 482 7.82 9.48 -8.84
N LEU A 483 7.68 8.27 -8.28
CA LEU A 483 7.58 7.04 -9.10
C LEU A 483 6.46 7.10 -10.15
N CYS A 484 5.35 7.77 -9.84
CA CYS A 484 4.23 7.94 -10.77
C CYS A 484 4.55 8.77 -12.02
N ASP A 485 5.67 9.50 -12.03
CA ASP A 485 6.10 10.36 -13.13
C ASP A 485 6.91 9.59 -14.19
N ILE A 486 7.32 8.34 -13.88
CA ILE A 486 8.15 7.50 -14.77
C ILE A 486 7.37 7.04 -16.00
N ALA A 487 6.18 6.46 -15.87
CA ALA A 487 5.37 6.06 -17.03
C ALA A 487 5.04 7.24 -17.97
N PRO A 488 4.59 8.42 -17.50
CA PRO A 488 4.48 9.64 -18.31
C PRO A 488 5.78 10.02 -19.05
N THR A 489 6.93 9.88 -18.39
CA THR A 489 8.25 10.14 -18.98
C THR A 489 8.56 9.15 -20.09
N LEU A 490 8.31 7.86 -19.90
CA LEU A 490 8.47 6.84 -20.94
C LEU A 490 7.57 7.11 -22.16
N LEU A 491 6.31 7.47 -21.94
CA LEU A 491 5.40 7.83 -23.03
C LEU A 491 5.92 9.05 -23.81
N HIS A 492 6.44 10.06 -23.11
CA HIS A 492 7.03 11.25 -23.73
C HIS A 492 8.25 10.89 -24.59
N LEU A 493 9.19 10.10 -24.06
CA LEU A 493 10.36 9.60 -24.80
C LEU A 493 9.98 8.80 -26.06
N MET A 494 8.83 8.14 -26.04
CA MET A 494 8.32 7.37 -27.17
C MET A 494 7.47 8.20 -28.15
N GLY A 495 7.22 9.49 -27.87
CA GLY A 495 6.33 10.34 -28.67
C GLY A 495 4.86 9.92 -28.58
N ILE A 496 4.46 9.28 -27.47
CA ILE A 496 3.10 8.78 -27.25
C ILE A 496 2.33 9.75 -26.33
N PRO A 497 1.11 10.18 -26.71
CA PRO A 497 0.29 11.01 -25.84
C PRO A 497 -0.02 10.32 -24.52
N LYS A 498 0.13 11.03 -23.39
CA LYS A 498 -0.24 10.54 -22.07
C LYS A 498 -1.78 10.45 -21.93
N PRO A 499 -2.35 9.35 -21.42
CA PRO A 499 -3.78 9.25 -21.16
C PRO A 499 -4.18 10.09 -19.95
N GLU A 500 -5.47 10.48 -19.84
CA GLU A 500 -5.96 11.33 -18.76
C GLU A 500 -5.83 10.70 -17.38
N GLU A 501 -5.93 9.37 -17.31
CA GLU A 501 -5.90 8.67 -16.04
C GLU A 501 -4.49 8.66 -15.42
N MET A 502 -3.42 8.78 -16.23
CA MET A 502 -2.05 8.97 -15.73
C MET A 502 -1.87 10.42 -15.23
N THR A 503 -2.11 10.63 -13.94
CA THR A 503 -2.00 11.97 -13.32
C THR A 503 -0.57 12.41 -13.05
N GLY A 504 0.41 11.50 -13.13
CA GLY A 504 1.84 11.84 -13.08
C GLY A 504 2.25 12.77 -14.22
N LYS A 505 3.39 13.43 -14.08
CA LYS A 505 3.93 14.38 -15.07
C LYS A 505 5.21 13.83 -15.67
N SER A 506 5.49 14.13 -16.93
CA SER A 506 6.80 13.82 -17.50
C SER A 506 7.88 14.58 -16.74
N LEU A 507 8.99 13.89 -16.45
CA LEU A 507 10.19 14.47 -15.83
C LEU A 507 11.07 15.22 -16.84
N LEU A 508 10.88 14.98 -18.14
CA LEU A 508 11.62 15.69 -19.19
C LEU A 508 11.26 17.18 -19.16
N LEU A 509 12.29 18.02 -19.07
CA LEU A 509 12.20 19.46 -19.25
C LEU A 509 12.72 19.79 -20.64
N GLU A 510 11.92 20.53 -21.42
CA GLU A 510 12.33 20.96 -22.77
C GLU A 510 13.61 21.79 -22.71
N PRO A 511 14.46 21.71 -23.76
CA PRO A 511 15.64 22.55 -23.84
C PRO A 511 15.20 24.02 -23.78
N ALA A 512 15.83 24.81 -22.91
CA ALA A 512 15.66 26.26 -22.98
C ALA A 512 16.20 26.71 -24.35
N TYR A 513 15.32 27.00 -25.30
CA TYR A 513 15.72 27.67 -26.52
C TYR A 513 16.34 29.00 -26.10
N ALA A 514 17.64 29.16 -26.31
CA ALA A 514 18.29 30.45 -26.22
C ALA A 514 17.54 31.36 -27.20
N THR A 515 16.74 32.28 -26.68
CA THR A 515 16.22 33.38 -27.48
C THR A 515 17.44 34.13 -27.99
N GLU A 516 17.78 33.95 -29.26
CA GLU A 516 18.74 34.82 -29.93
C GLU A 516 18.24 36.25 -29.72
N GLU A 517 18.97 37.02 -28.93
CA GLU A 517 18.83 38.48 -28.91
C GLU A 517 19.10 38.95 -30.33
N VAL A 518 18.02 39.22 -31.06
CA VAL A 518 18.05 40.01 -32.28
C VAL A 518 18.53 41.40 -31.86
N THR A 519 19.85 41.59 -31.90
CA THR A 519 20.47 42.90 -31.83
C THR A 519 20.10 43.63 -33.11
N ALA A 520 19.32 44.69 -32.94
CA ALA A 520 18.77 45.54 -34.00
C ALA A 520 19.82 46.51 -34.58
#